data_AF-A0A9P9PL80-F1
#
_entry.id   AF-A0A9P9PL80-F1
#
_cell.length_a   1.000
_cell.length_b   1.000
_cell.length_c   1.000
_cell.angle_alpha   90.00
_cell.angle_beta   90.00
_cell.angle_gamma   90.00
#
_symmetry.space_group_name_H-M   'P 1'
#
loop_
_entity.id
_entity.type
_entity.pdbx_description
1 polymer ?
#
loop_
_entity_poly.entity_id
_entity_poly.type
_entity_poly.pdbx_seq_one_letter_code
_entity_poly.pdbx_strand_id
1 'polypeptide(L)'
;MVGWGLMWSAAPFLVSCSTFALFVMTRDRPLTTEIVFPGLALFNLLMAPLTVLPMVITAIIEASVAVGRLSAFFIAEELQLDAVIRKETVEEMGEELVRLCDATFTWDRHGSRNALEDISFSTCKGELSCIVGPAGAGKSSFIRAILGDLYKVHGEVTIHGSTAYVAQQSWVINASVRDNITFGRR
;
A
#
# COMPACT_ATOMS: atom_id res chain seq x y z
N MET A 1 -10.85 36.27 0.52
CA MET A 1 -10.54 36.15 -0.92
C MET A 1 -9.97 37.44 -1.54
N VAL A 2 -10.45 38.64 -1.15
CA VAL A 2 -9.97 39.93 -1.70
C VAL A 2 -8.50 40.27 -1.33
N GLY A 3 -8.03 39.90 -0.13
CA GLY A 3 -6.67 40.23 0.34
C GLY A 3 -5.53 39.56 -0.43
N TRP A 4 -5.74 38.32 -0.91
CA TRP A 4 -4.72 37.60 -1.70
C TRP A 4 -4.53 38.22 -3.08
N GLY A 5 -5.62 38.62 -3.74
CA GLY A 5 -5.57 39.33 -5.01
C GLY A 5 -4.92 40.72 -4.91
N LEU A 6 -5.13 41.43 -3.80
CA LEU A 6 -4.51 42.74 -3.56
C LEU A 6 -3.00 42.65 -3.34
N MET A 7 -2.53 41.70 -2.52
CA MET A 7 -1.09 41.43 -2.35
C MET A 7 -0.44 41.02 -3.68
N TRP A 8 -1.13 40.22 -4.49
CA TRP A 8 -0.68 39.80 -5.82
C TRP A 8 -0.52 40.98 -6.79
N SER A 9 -1.52 41.85 -6.87
CA SER A 9 -1.50 43.01 -7.78
C SER A 9 -0.52 44.10 -7.32
N ALA A 10 -0.30 44.24 -6.00
CA ALA A 10 0.56 45.27 -5.44
C ALA A 10 2.05 44.89 -5.44
N ALA A 11 2.39 43.60 -5.44
CA ALA A 11 3.77 43.11 -5.43
C ALA A 11 4.64 43.66 -6.58
N PRO A 12 4.24 43.59 -7.87
CA PRO A 12 5.07 44.12 -8.96
C PRO A 12 5.20 45.63 -8.90
N PHE A 13 4.17 46.33 -8.44
CA PHE A 13 4.21 47.77 -8.24
C PHE A 13 5.23 48.15 -7.15
N LEU A 14 5.18 47.50 -5.99
CA LEU A 14 6.09 47.78 -4.88
C LEU A 14 7.55 47.46 -5.23
N VAL A 15 7.81 46.33 -5.89
CA VAL A 15 9.16 45.95 -6.34
C VAL A 15 9.67 46.98 -7.35
N SER A 16 8.87 47.33 -8.35
CA SER A 16 9.25 48.30 -9.38
C SER A 16 9.51 49.69 -8.79
N CYS A 17 8.62 50.19 -7.93
CA CYS A 17 8.79 51.47 -7.24
C CYS A 17 10.07 51.49 -6.38
N SER A 18 10.33 50.41 -5.63
CA SER A 18 11.52 50.31 -4.78
C SER A 18 12.81 50.28 -5.61
N THR A 19 12.82 49.52 -6.71
CA THR A 19 14.00 49.41 -7.59
C THR A 19 14.27 50.71 -8.34
N PHE A 20 13.25 51.38 -8.87
CA PHE A 20 13.44 52.67 -9.55
C PHE A 20 13.79 53.80 -8.58
N ALA A 21 13.22 53.82 -7.37
CA ALA A 21 13.62 54.77 -6.33
C ALA A 21 15.10 54.61 -5.96
N LEU A 22 15.55 53.37 -5.74
CA LEU A 22 16.97 53.10 -5.45
C LEU A 22 17.88 53.50 -6.62
N PHE A 23 17.46 53.25 -7.86
CA PHE A 23 18.21 53.62 -9.07
C PHE A 23 18.44 55.14 -9.12
N VAL A 24 17.40 55.95 -8.88
CA VAL A 24 17.50 57.42 -8.84
C VAL A 24 18.38 57.89 -7.69
N MET A 25 18.35 57.21 -6.54
CA MET A 25 19.14 57.60 -5.37
C MET A 25 20.64 57.23 -5.45
N THR A 26 21.00 56.22 -6.25
CA THR A 26 22.39 55.71 -6.32
C THR A 26 23.10 55.94 -7.65
N ARG A 27 22.38 56.24 -8.73
CA ARG A 27 22.95 56.46 -10.06
C ARG A 27 22.68 57.88 -10.53
N ASP A 28 23.73 58.59 -10.93
CA ASP A 28 23.64 59.93 -11.55
C ASP A 28 23.13 59.89 -13.02
N ARG A 29 22.43 58.83 -13.44
CA ARG A 29 21.87 58.71 -14.79
C ARG A 29 20.37 58.95 -14.77
N PRO A 30 19.81 59.67 -15.75
CA PRO A 30 18.38 59.89 -15.83
C PRO A 30 17.64 58.57 -16.05
N LEU A 31 16.53 58.38 -15.33
CA LEU A 31 15.64 57.24 -15.51
C LEU A 31 14.83 57.46 -16.81
N THR A 32 15.25 56.83 -17.91
CA THR A 32 14.60 56.95 -19.22
C THR A 32 13.54 55.88 -19.44
N THR A 33 12.60 56.14 -20.36
CA THR A 33 11.54 55.22 -20.77
C THR A 33 12.08 53.90 -21.33
N GLU A 34 13.27 53.94 -21.95
CA GLU A 34 13.99 52.77 -22.47
C GLU A 34 14.44 51.79 -21.36
N ILE A 35 14.56 52.26 -20.13
CA ILE A 35 14.91 51.42 -18.96
C ILE A 35 13.66 51.00 -18.20
N VAL A 36 12.69 51.91 -18.05
CA VAL A 36 11.47 51.68 -17.26
C VAL A 36 10.56 50.63 -17.87
N PHE A 37 10.25 50.71 -19.18
CA PHE A 37 9.31 49.79 -19.81
C PHE A 37 9.80 48.34 -19.86
N PRO A 38 11.06 48.05 -20.26
CA PRO A 38 11.59 46.70 -20.19
C PRO A 38 11.71 46.18 -18.75
N GLY A 39 12.06 47.04 -17.79
CA GLY A 39 12.12 46.69 -16.37
C GLY A 39 10.76 46.26 -15.81
N LEU A 40 9.70 47.03 -16.08
CA LEU A 40 8.33 46.67 -15.70
C LEU A 40 7.88 45.35 -16.33
N ALA A 41 8.21 45.12 -17.60
CA ALA A 41 7.90 43.86 -18.29
C ALA A 41 8.60 42.66 -17.63
N LEU A 42 9.88 42.79 -17.27
CA LEU A 42 10.65 41.75 -16.57
C LEU A 42 10.12 41.46 -15.17
N PHE A 43 9.75 42.50 -14.40
CA PHE A 43 9.16 42.30 -13.07
C PHE A 43 7.81 41.59 -13.13
N ASN A 44 6.97 41.92 -14.11
CA ASN A 44 5.70 41.23 -14.32
C ASN A 44 5.90 39.75 -14.72
N LEU A 45 6.94 39.45 -15.52
CA LEU A 45 7.27 38.08 -15.89
C LEU A 45 7.80 37.25 -14.70
N LEU A 46 8.53 37.89 -13.78
CA LEU A 46 9.12 37.24 -12.60
C LEU A 46 8.08 36.81 -11.55
N MET A 47 6.90 37.42 -11.52
CA MET A 47 5.86 37.09 -10.54
C MET A 47 5.30 35.68 -10.73
N ALA A 48 5.13 35.23 -11.97
CA ALA A 48 4.64 33.88 -12.24
C ALA A 48 5.51 32.78 -11.58
N PRO A 49 6.84 32.72 -11.76
CA PRO A 49 7.66 31.72 -11.07
C PRO A 49 7.71 31.92 -9.55
N LEU A 50 7.74 33.15 -9.03
CA LEU A 50 7.79 33.42 -7.58
C LEU A 50 6.59 32.83 -6.81
N THR A 51 5.49 32.61 -7.51
CA THR A 51 4.22 32.23 -6.90
C THR A 51 3.92 30.76 -7.02
N VAL A 52 4.49 30.12 -8.05
CA VAL A 52 4.53 28.68 -8.20
C VAL A 52 5.53 28.07 -7.18
N LEU A 53 6.58 28.80 -6.79
CA LEU A 53 7.60 28.29 -5.86
C LEU A 53 7.04 27.74 -4.53
N PRO A 54 6.21 28.46 -3.76
CA PRO A 54 5.62 27.92 -2.54
C PRO A 54 4.75 26.68 -2.80
N MET A 55 3.99 26.68 -3.90
CA MET A 55 3.15 25.55 -4.28
C MET A 55 3.99 24.31 -4.59
N VAL A 56 5.11 24.47 -5.29
CA VAL A 56 6.06 23.38 -5.59
C VAL A 56 6.69 22.85 -4.31
N ILE A 57 7.05 23.71 -3.35
CA ILE A 57 7.60 23.27 -2.06
C ILE A 57 6.59 22.39 -1.32
N THR A 58 5.33 22.84 -1.23
CA THR A 58 4.26 22.04 -0.62
C THR A 58 4.05 20.72 -1.35
N ALA A 59 3.99 20.75 -2.69
CA ALA A 59 3.82 19.55 -3.50
C ALA A 59 4.96 18.53 -3.30
N ILE A 60 6.21 19.01 -3.15
CA ILE A 60 7.37 18.15 -2.87
C ILE A 60 7.24 17.49 -1.49
N ILE A 61 6.82 18.24 -0.47
CA ILE A 61 6.61 17.70 0.89
C ILE A 61 5.53 16.61 0.86
N GLU A 62 4.38 16.90 0.25
CA GLU A 62 3.28 15.94 0.13
C GLU A 62 3.70 14.69 -0.65
N ALA A 63 4.38 14.87 -1.78
CA ALA A 63 4.91 13.77 -2.58
C ALA A 63 5.92 12.93 -1.79
N SER A 64 6.80 13.54 -1.00
CA SER A 64 7.79 12.84 -0.18
C SER A 64 7.13 11.94 0.86
N VAL A 65 6.09 12.43 1.54
CA VAL A 65 5.31 11.64 2.49
C VAL A 65 4.59 10.48 1.79
N ALA A 66 3.99 10.73 0.62
CA ALA A 66 3.32 9.70 -0.16
C ALA A 66 4.30 8.61 -0.62
N VAL A 67 5.47 8.99 -1.13
CA VAL A 67 6.53 8.06 -1.52
C VAL A 67 7.00 7.23 -0.32
N GLY A 68 7.16 7.83 0.85
CA GLY A 68 7.51 7.09 2.07
C GLY A 68 6.49 6.00 2.41
N ARG A 69 5.19 6.31 2.30
CA ARG A 69 4.12 5.33 2.53
C ARG A 69 4.09 4.21 1.48
N LEU A 70 4.27 4.55 0.21
CA LEU A 70 4.33 3.57 -0.88
C LEU A 70 5.55 2.65 -0.73
N SER A 71 6.70 3.23 -0.40
CA SER A 71 7.93 2.45 -0.17
C SER A 71 7.76 1.50 1.01
N ALA A 72 7.13 1.94 2.11
CA ALA A 72 6.84 1.06 3.24
C ALA A 72 5.91 -0.10 2.87
N PHE A 73 4.92 0.13 2.00
CA PHE A 73 4.04 -0.91 1.50
C PHE A 73 4.75 -1.90 0.57
N PHE A 74 5.56 -1.41 -0.37
CA PHE A 74 6.28 -2.27 -1.33
C PHE A 74 7.41 -3.10 -0.72
N ILE A 75 7.94 -2.68 0.44
CA ILE A 75 8.98 -3.41 1.18
C ILE A 75 8.35 -4.26 2.31
N ALA A 76 7.03 -4.21 2.49
CA ALA A 76 6.35 -5.03 3.48
C ALA A 76 6.61 -6.52 3.21
N GLU A 77 6.70 -7.30 4.30
CA GLU A 77 6.94 -8.74 4.19
C GLU A 77 5.80 -9.43 3.44
N GLU A 78 6.15 -10.31 2.50
CA GLU A 78 5.20 -11.13 1.78
C GLU A 78 4.87 -12.43 2.54
N LEU A 79 3.87 -13.15 2.05
CA LEU A 79 3.53 -14.48 2.54
C LEU A 79 4.69 -15.45 2.36
N GLN A 80 4.85 -16.36 3.32
CA GLN A 80 5.85 -17.41 3.25
C GLN A 80 5.42 -18.47 2.22
N LEU A 81 6.01 -18.43 1.02
CA LEU A 81 5.67 -19.34 -0.08
C LEU A 81 5.98 -20.82 0.22
N ASP A 82 6.96 -21.08 1.08
CA ASP A 82 7.38 -22.41 1.52
C ASP A 82 6.68 -22.89 2.80
N ALA A 83 5.68 -22.15 3.31
CA ALA A 83 4.91 -22.55 4.48
C ALA A 83 4.17 -23.87 4.25
N VAL A 84 3.71 -24.11 3.02
CA VAL A 84 2.93 -25.30 2.63
C VAL A 84 3.50 -25.92 1.37
N ILE A 85 3.89 -27.19 1.45
CA ILE A 85 4.39 -27.98 0.32
C ILE A 85 3.20 -28.51 -0.45
N ARG A 86 3.04 -28.07 -1.70
CA ARG A 86 1.99 -28.56 -2.60
C ARG A 86 2.53 -29.63 -3.54
N LYS A 87 1.93 -30.81 -3.51
CA LYS A 87 2.27 -31.97 -4.35
C LYS A 87 1.14 -32.28 -5.32
N GLU A 88 1.42 -33.17 -6.27
CA GLU A 88 0.44 -33.65 -7.24
C GLU A 88 -0.74 -34.34 -6.55
N THR A 89 -1.89 -34.35 -7.23
CA THR A 89 -3.14 -34.93 -6.72
C THR A 89 -2.98 -36.43 -6.55
N VAL A 90 -3.33 -36.94 -5.37
CA VAL A 90 -3.43 -38.37 -5.08
C VAL A 90 -4.53 -39.04 -5.90
N GLU A 91 -4.27 -40.22 -6.46
CA GLU A 91 -5.21 -40.93 -7.34
C GLU A 91 -6.10 -41.87 -6.53
N GLU A 92 -5.53 -42.61 -5.58
CA GLU A 92 -6.22 -43.68 -4.87
C GLU A 92 -6.91 -43.19 -3.59
N MET A 93 -8.04 -43.82 -3.25
CA MET A 93 -8.73 -43.57 -1.98
C MET A 93 -7.87 -44.09 -0.81
N GLY A 94 -7.83 -43.35 0.28
CA GLY A 94 -7.01 -43.70 1.45
C GLY A 94 -5.56 -43.20 1.40
N GLU A 95 -5.09 -42.64 0.29
CA GLU A 95 -3.80 -41.96 0.25
C GLU A 95 -3.82 -40.66 1.06
N GLU A 96 -2.70 -40.34 1.73
CA GLU A 96 -2.55 -39.14 2.54
C GLU A 96 -2.72 -37.87 1.69
N LEU A 97 -3.75 -37.08 1.97
CA LEU A 97 -4.12 -35.90 1.20
C LEU A 97 -3.57 -34.61 1.83
N VAL A 98 -3.67 -34.51 3.15
CA VAL A 98 -3.15 -33.39 3.95
C VAL A 98 -2.40 -33.94 5.13
N ARG A 99 -1.20 -33.42 5.38
CA ARG A 99 -0.35 -33.80 6.51
C ARG A 99 0.27 -32.58 7.17
N LEU A 100 0.22 -32.54 8.49
CA LEU A 100 0.91 -31.61 9.37
C LEU A 100 1.75 -32.45 10.34
N CYS A 101 3.04 -32.15 10.43
CA CYS A 101 3.97 -32.79 11.36
C CYS A 101 4.62 -31.74 12.25
N ASP A 102 4.33 -31.82 13.56
CA ASP A 102 4.88 -31.00 14.63
C ASP A 102 4.97 -29.52 14.24
N ALA A 103 3.86 -29.03 13.69
CA ALA A 103 3.78 -27.76 13.00
C ALA A 103 3.31 -26.65 13.94
N THR A 104 4.08 -25.56 13.99
CA THR A 104 3.83 -24.38 14.82
C THR A 104 3.72 -23.15 13.95
N PHE A 105 2.68 -22.34 14.17
CA PHE A 105 2.31 -21.22 13.31
C PHE A 105 2.12 -19.92 14.08
N THR A 106 2.44 -18.80 13.44
CA THR A 106 2.26 -17.44 13.98
C THR A 106 1.59 -16.50 12.98
N TRP A 107 0.87 -15.50 13.49
CA TRP A 107 0.31 -14.40 12.68
C TRP A 107 1.35 -13.35 12.32
N ASP A 108 2.36 -13.20 13.17
CA ASP A 108 3.44 -12.23 13.01
C ASP A 108 4.76 -12.99 13.07
N ARG A 109 5.56 -12.85 12.03
CA ARG A 109 6.86 -13.53 11.88
C ARG A 109 7.80 -13.21 13.03
N HIS A 110 7.74 -11.99 13.57
CA HIS A 110 8.58 -11.53 14.68
C HIS A 110 7.81 -11.46 16.01
N GLY A 111 6.58 -11.97 16.02
CA GLY A 111 5.73 -12.01 17.21
C GLY A 111 6.24 -13.04 18.22
N SER A 112 6.03 -12.75 19.50
CA SER A 112 6.39 -13.67 20.59
C SER A 112 5.36 -14.78 20.86
N ARG A 113 4.17 -14.69 20.23
CA ARG A 113 3.05 -15.58 20.52
C ARG A 113 2.66 -16.39 19.28
N ASN A 114 2.73 -17.70 19.42
CA ASN A 114 2.22 -18.61 18.41
C ASN A 114 0.68 -18.63 18.42
N ALA A 115 0.09 -18.77 17.23
CA ALA A 115 -1.33 -18.96 17.05
C ALA A 115 -1.73 -20.43 17.24
N LEU A 116 -0.84 -21.35 16.86
CA LEU A 116 -0.98 -22.80 16.95
C LEU A 116 0.38 -23.39 17.29
N GLU A 117 0.42 -24.37 18.18
CA GLU A 117 1.65 -24.98 18.69
C GLU A 117 1.56 -26.49 18.58
N ASP A 118 2.64 -27.11 18.09
CA ASP A 118 2.87 -28.56 18.03
C ASP A 118 1.70 -29.36 17.45
N ILE A 119 1.22 -28.91 16.29
CA ILE A 119 0.08 -29.53 15.60
C ILE A 119 0.57 -30.66 14.71
N SER A 120 0.12 -31.87 15.02
CA SER A 120 0.30 -33.07 14.19
C SER A 120 -1.07 -33.62 13.79
N PHE A 121 -1.33 -33.67 12.48
CA PHE A 121 -2.61 -34.07 11.91
C PHE A 121 -2.41 -34.67 10.51
N SER A 122 -3.13 -35.73 10.18
CA SER A 122 -3.19 -36.26 8.81
C SER A 122 -4.62 -36.65 8.46
N THR A 123 -4.95 -36.55 7.17
CA THR A 123 -6.21 -37.04 6.62
C THR A 123 -6.00 -37.59 5.22
N CYS A 124 -6.81 -38.58 4.87
CA CYS A 124 -6.70 -39.31 3.61
C CYS A 124 -7.79 -38.92 2.60
N LYS A 125 -7.54 -39.21 1.32
CA LYS A 125 -8.52 -39.00 0.26
C LYS A 125 -9.80 -39.81 0.52
N GLY A 126 -10.94 -39.12 0.52
CA GLY A 126 -12.27 -39.70 0.76
C GLY A 126 -12.73 -39.63 2.21
N GLU A 127 -11.91 -39.07 3.11
CA GLU A 127 -12.26 -38.89 4.52
C GLU A 127 -13.00 -37.57 4.78
N LEU A 128 -13.91 -37.58 5.77
CA LEU A 128 -14.58 -36.38 6.29
C LEU A 128 -14.10 -36.10 7.71
N SER A 129 -13.19 -35.15 7.87
CA SER A 129 -12.70 -34.72 9.19
C SER A 129 -13.49 -33.51 9.72
N CYS A 130 -13.71 -33.46 11.04
CA CYS A 130 -14.39 -32.35 11.72
C CYS A 130 -13.51 -31.78 12.83
N ILE A 131 -13.43 -30.45 12.93
CA ILE A 131 -12.67 -29.74 13.95
C ILE A 131 -13.65 -29.09 14.92
N VAL A 132 -13.58 -29.47 16.20
CA VAL A 132 -14.45 -28.96 17.26
C VAL A 132 -13.64 -28.35 18.38
N GLY A 133 -14.22 -27.38 19.09
CA GLY A 133 -13.57 -26.71 20.22
C GLY A 133 -14.22 -25.37 20.56
N PRO A 134 -13.92 -24.80 21.74
CA PRO A 134 -14.52 -23.55 22.19
C PRO A 134 -14.16 -22.34 21.31
N ALA A 135 -14.87 -21.23 21.47
CA ALA A 135 -14.53 -19.98 20.81
C ALA A 135 -13.09 -19.56 21.17
N GLY A 136 -12.31 -19.11 20.18
CA GLY A 136 -10.91 -18.75 20.38
C GLY A 136 -9.90 -19.92 20.41
N ALA A 137 -10.34 -21.17 20.27
CA ALA A 137 -9.44 -22.35 20.28
C ALA A 137 -8.53 -22.50 19.03
N GLY A 138 -8.49 -21.52 18.13
CA GLY A 138 -7.61 -21.59 16.94
C GLY A 138 -8.16 -22.35 15.73
N LYS A 139 -9.42 -22.80 15.73
CA LYS A 139 -10.03 -23.56 14.60
C LYS A 139 -9.89 -22.86 13.24
N SER A 140 -10.26 -21.58 13.18
CA SER A 140 -10.13 -20.80 11.94
C SER A 140 -8.66 -20.57 11.58
N SER A 141 -7.78 -20.40 12.58
CA SER A 141 -6.33 -20.29 12.38
C SER A 141 -5.75 -21.58 11.79
N PHE A 142 -6.25 -22.75 12.22
CA PHE A 142 -5.81 -24.05 11.69
C PHE A 142 -6.14 -24.19 10.20
N ILE A 143 -7.35 -23.83 9.79
CA ILE A 143 -7.72 -23.84 8.36
C ILE A 143 -6.83 -22.86 7.57
N ARG A 144 -6.57 -21.68 8.11
CA ARG A 144 -5.72 -20.66 7.47
C ARG A 144 -4.24 -21.08 7.40
N ALA A 145 -3.76 -21.83 8.39
CA ALA A 145 -2.41 -22.42 8.36
C ALA A 145 -2.27 -23.45 7.23
N ILE A 146 -3.28 -24.29 7.01
CA ILE A 146 -3.33 -25.22 5.87
C ILE A 146 -3.34 -24.47 4.53
N LEU A 147 -4.05 -23.33 4.45
CA LEU A 147 -4.07 -22.52 3.22
C LEU A 147 -2.74 -21.81 2.93
N GLY A 148 -1.86 -21.68 3.93
CA GLY A 148 -0.60 -20.94 3.84
C GLY A 148 -0.72 -19.46 4.21
N ASP A 149 -1.79 -19.04 4.89
CA ASP A 149 -2.00 -17.66 5.34
C ASP A 149 -1.15 -17.29 6.58
N LEU A 150 -0.74 -18.27 7.38
CA LEU A 150 0.07 -18.06 8.59
C LEU A 150 1.54 -18.38 8.32
N TYR A 151 2.44 -17.69 9.03
CA TYR A 151 3.86 -18.01 9.01
C TYR A 151 4.10 -19.33 9.74
N LYS A 152 4.87 -20.23 9.12
CA LYS A 152 5.26 -21.50 9.71
C LYS A 152 6.61 -21.32 10.39
N VAL A 153 6.64 -21.50 11.71
CA VAL A 153 7.86 -21.39 12.53
C VAL A 153 8.66 -22.70 12.49
N HIS A 154 7.98 -23.83 12.70
CA HIS A 154 8.56 -25.16 12.69
C HIS A 154 7.59 -26.16 12.06
N GLY A 155 8.13 -27.31 11.63
CA GLY A 155 7.37 -28.46 11.16
C GLY A 155 7.15 -28.46 9.65
N GLU A 156 6.29 -29.36 9.22
CA GLU A 156 6.00 -29.58 7.80
C GLU A 156 4.50 -29.64 7.56
N VAL A 157 4.06 -28.98 6.48
CA VAL A 157 2.69 -29.05 5.97
C VAL A 157 2.74 -29.49 4.52
N THR A 158 2.07 -30.59 4.20
CA THR A 158 1.95 -31.09 2.83
C THR A 158 0.49 -31.18 2.43
N ILE A 159 0.17 -30.72 1.21
CA ILE A 159 -1.15 -30.82 0.59
C ILE A 159 -1.00 -31.39 -0.81
N HIS A 160 -1.83 -32.36 -1.14
CA HIS A 160 -1.91 -32.95 -2.48
C HIS A 160 -3.07 -32.37 -3.28
N GLY A 161 -2.80 -31.85 -4.48
CA GLY A 161 -3.82 -31.35 -5.41
C GLY A 161 -4.29 -29.91 -5.15
N SER A 162 -5.54 -29.62 -5.52
CA SER A 162 -6.13 -28.27 -5.41
C SER A 162 -7.03 -28.14 -4.17
N THR A 163 -7.15 -26.91 -3.65
CA THR A 163 -7.89 -26.61 -2.42
C THR A 163 -9.01 -25.62 -2.72
N ALA A 164 -10.20 -25.88 -2.18
CA ALA A 164 -11.31 -24.92 -2.16
C ALA A 164 -11.55 -24.46 -0.71
N TYR A 165 -11.83 -23.17 -0.53
CA TYR A 165 -12.03 -22.56 0.79
C TYR A 165 -13.31 -21.73 0.80
N VAL A 166 -14.06 -21.83 1.91
CA VAL A 166 -15.24 -21.02 2.19
C VAL A 166 -14.99 -20.24 3.47
N ALA A 167 -14.91 -18.92 3.36
CA ALA A 167 -14.66 -18.05 4.50
C ALA A 167 -15.90 -17.88 5.40
N GLN A 168 -15.66 -17.58 6.68
CA GLN A 168 -16.73 -17.30 7.64
C GLN A 168 -17.58 -16.09 7.24
N GLN A 169 -16.93 -15.05 6.69
CA GLN A 169 -17.61 -13.92 6.08
C GLN A 169 -17.56 -14.10 4.56
N SER A 170 -18.73 -14.20 3.93
CA SER A 170 -18.83 -14.35 2.48
C SER A 170 -18.32 -13.11 1.76
N TRP A 171 -17.46 -13.31 0.76
CA TRP A 171 -17.04 -12.27 -0.16
C TRP A 171 -17.76 -12.46 -1.50
N VAL A 172 -18.55 -11.46 -1.90
CA VAL A 172 -19.33 -11.45 -3.15
C VAL A 172 -18.80 -10.32 -4.01
N ILE A 173 -18.44 -10.61 -5.25
CA ILE A 173 -17.96 -9.61 -6.20
C ILE A 173 -19.14 -8.90 -6.87
N ASN A 174 -18.92 -7.66 -7.31
CA ASN A 174 -19.91 -6.87 -8.06
C ASN A 174 -20.09 -7.43 -9.47
N ALA A 175 -20.85 -8.53 -9.57
CA ALA A 175 -21.14 -9.29 -10.79
C ALA A 175 -22.50 -10.00 -10.65
N SER A 176 -22.93 -10.71 -11.70
CA SER A 176 -24.17 -11.49 -11.60
C SER A 176 -24.06 -12.63 -10.60
N VAL A 177 -25.20 -13.15 -10.13
CA VAL A 177 -25.23 -14.35 -9.27
C VAL A 177 -24.56 -15.53 -9.97
N ARG A 178 -24.80 -15.69 -11.27
CA ARG A 178 -24.16 -16.74 -12.08
C ARG A 178 -22.64 -16.61 -12.03
N ASP A 179 -22.10 -15.42 -12.23
CA ASP A 179 -20.64 -15.22 -12.29
C ASP A 179 -19.98 -15.42 -10.92
N ASN A 180 -20.65 -15.02 -9.85
CA ASN A 180 -20.21 -15.31 -8.47
C ASN A 180 -20.21 -16.82 -8.15
N ILE A 181 -21.03 -17.64 -8.82
CA ILE A 181 -21.06 -19.09 -8.63
C ILE A 181 -20.02 -19.78 -9.50
N THR A 182 -19.94 -19.40 -10.78
CA THR A 182 -19.07 -20.07 -11.74
C THR A 182 -17.62 -19.66 -11.64
N PHE A 183 -17.32 -18.47 -11.10
CA PHE A 183 -15.96 -17.93 -10.96
C PHE A 183 -15.14 -18.06 -12.26
N GLY A 184 -15.79 -17.80 -13.40
CA GLY A 184 -15.16 -17.86 -14.73
C GLY A 184 -15.04 -19.26 -15.35
N ARG A 185 -15.50 -20.32 -14.68
CA ARG A 185 -15.70 -21.64 -15.30
C ARG A 185 -16.96 -21.61 -16.16
N ARG A 186 -16.92 -22.22 -17.34
CA ARG A 186 -18.09 -22.35 -18.23
C ARG A 186 -18.67 -23.75 -18.13
#